data_AF-A0A6C0ECD2-F1
#
_entry.id   AF-A0A6C0ECD2-F1
#
_cell.length_a   1.000
_cell.length_b   1.000
_cell.length_c   1.000
_cell.angle_alpha   90.00
_cell.angle_beta   90.00
_cell.angle_gamma   90.00
#
_symmetry.space_group_name_H-M   'P 1'
#
loop_
_entity.id
_entity.type
_entity.pdbx_description
1 polymer ?
#
loop_
_entity_poly.entity_id
_entity_poly.type
_entity_poly.pdbx_seq_one_letter_code
_entity_poly.pdbx_strand_id
1 'polypeptide(L)'
;MEQIKLLYEKYIKDNTFVYKSCQKYVIILQKLHDTVTNENRTMVKDSNYAIFCANKLLVVEIFNKLVPYETINKISNKSFLNNMTYEKGKIIEVKKFDHWKTEYNMSYVDKYGINYYNTLEPAYYHKLNKYIDNVQIKNWYTTTGTIAETITYENGTMINYESWDTNGAKITEASYDKNGDIIKFERYYNVST
;
A
#
# COMPACT_ATOMS: atom_id res chain seq x y z
N MET A 1 2.47 13.97 3.04
CA MET A 1 1.45 13.07 3.63
C MET A 1 0.41 13.84 4.45
N GLU A 2 0.80 14.77 5.33
CA GLU A 2 -0.13 15.51 6.21
C GLU A 2 -1.26 16.23 5.46
N GLN A 3 -0.94 16.95 4.38
CA GLN A 3 -1.94 17.62 3.53
C GLN A 3 -3.01 16.65 2.99
N ILE A 4 -2.59 15.43 2.60
CA ILE A 4 -3.51 14.39 2.11
C ILE A 4 -4.39 13.88 3.26
N LYS A 5 -3.81 13.68 4.45
CA LYS A 5 -4.57 13.27 5.65
C LYS A 5 -5.63 14.32 6.01
N LEU A 6 -5.31 15.61 5.89
CA LEU A 6 -6.27 16.70 6.12
C LEU A 6 -7.37 16.72 5.05
N LEU A 7 -7.00 16.63 3.76
CA LEU A 7 -7.96 16.68 2.65
C LEU A 7 -9.00 15.53 2.71
N TYR A 8 -8.57 14.36 3.18
CA TYR A 8 -9.38 13.14 3.24
C TYR A 8 -9.73 12.70 4.66
N GLU A 9 -9.67 13.62 5.62
CA GLU A 9 -9.85 13.35 7.05
C GLU A 9 -11.18 12.62 7.35
N LYS A 10 -12.26 13.03 6.66
CA LYS A 10 -13.59 12.42 6.82
C LYS A 10 -13.63 10.92 6.53
N TYR A 11 -12.78 10.44 5.61
CA TYR A 11 -12.69 9.02 5.27
C TYR A 11 -11.76 8.29 6.23
N ILE A 12 -10.72 8.96 6.74
CA ILE A 12 -9.73 8.37 7.66
C ILE A 12 -10.33 8.07 9.03
N LYS A 13 -11.29 8.89 9.48
CA LYS A 13 -11.94 8.72 10.78
C LYS A 13 -12.97 7.58 10.82
N ASP A 14 -13.38 7.05 9.66
CA ASP A 14 -14.41 6.03 9.54
C ASP A 14 -13.80 4.72 9.02
N ASN A 15 -13.83 3.68 9.85
CA ASN A 15 -13.22 2.38 9.58
C ASN A 15 -13.97 1.53 8.53
N THR A 16 -15.10 2.02 8.02
CA THR A 16 -15.76 1.43 6.85
C THR A 16 -15.03 1.78 5.56
N PHE A 17 -14.20 2.83 5.55
CA PHE A 17 -13.39 3.17 4.38
C PHE A 17 -12.05 2.42 4.39
N VAL A 18 -11.65 2.00 3.20
CA VAL A 18 -10.41 1.29 2.92
C VAL A 18 -9.76 1.84 1.66
N TYR A 19 -8.48 1.56 1.46
CA TYR A 19 -7.66 2.29 0.49
C TYR A 19 -6.92 1.35 -0.43
N LYS A 20 -7.02 1.59 -1.74
CA LYS A 20 -6.29 0.81 -2.74
C LYS A 20 -5.30 1.68 -3.50
N SER A 21 -4.05 1.23 -3.57
CA SER A 21 -3.08 1.74 -4.53
C SER A 21 -3.42 1.28 -5.95
N CYS A 22 -3.52 2.21 -6.89
CA CYS A 22 -3.71 1.90 -8.30
C CYS A 22 -2.98 2.91 -9.18
N GLN A 23 -1.85 2.51 -9.74
CA GLN A 23 -0.99 3.39 -10.52
C GLN A 23 -0.56 4.64 -9.72
N LYS A 24 -0.59 5.83 -10.34
CA LYS A 24 -0.39 7.13 -9.69
C LYS A 24 -1.59 7.60 -8.84
N TYR A 25 -2.60 6.74 -8.60
CA TYR A 25 -3.81 7.09 -7.86
C TYR A 25 -3.98 6.24 -6.60
N VAL A 26 -4.71 6.78 -5.63
CA VAL A 26 -5.35 6.03 -4.56
C VAL A 26 -6.84 6.02 -4.80
N ILE A 27 -7.45 4.87 -4.56
CA ILE A 27 -8.89 4.66 -4.63
C ILE A 27 -9.37 4.52 -3.19
N ILE A 28 -10.27 5.40 -2.79
CA ILE A 28 -11.02 5.30 -1.53
C ILE A 28 -12.24 4.43 -1.80
N LEU A 29 -12.35 3.36 -1.03
CA LEU A 29 -13.37 2.34 -1.14
C LEU A 29 -14.15 2.29 0.18
N GLN A 30 -15.42 1.90 0.13
CA GLN A 30 -16.24 1.69 1.33
C GLN A 30 -16.71 0.24 1.41
N LYS A 31 -16.55 -0.37 2.59
CA LYS A 31 -17.14 -1.66 2.93
C LYS A 31 -18.65 -1.52 3.01
N LEU A 32 -19.36 -2.43 2.34
CA LEU A 32 -20.81 -2.59 2.44
C LEU A 32 -21.13 -3.51 3.62
N HIS A 33 -22.38 -3.50 4.07
CA HIS A 33 -22.84 -4.35 5.18
C HIS A 33 -22.62 -5.86 4.94
N ASP A 34 -22.59 -6.27 3.67
CA ASP A 34 -22.39 -7.64 3.22
C ASP A 34 -21.06 -7.83 2.46
N THR A 35 -20.09 -6.93 2.69
CA THR A 35 -18.70 -7.14 2.26
C THR A 35 -18.06 -8.25 3.08
N VAL A 36 -17.61 -9.30 2.40
CA VAL A 36 -16.80 -10.39 2.96
C VAL A 36 -15.33 -10.04 2.77
N THR A 37 -14.55 -10.10 3.85
CA THR A 37 -13.13 -9.77 3.86
C THR A 37 -12.28 -10.92 4.39
N ASN A 38 -10.95 -10.78 4.28
CA ASN A 38 -9.98 -11.62 4.99
C ASN A 38 -9.23 -10.82 6.08
N GLU A 39 -9.89 -9.86 6.72
CA GLU A 39 -9.27 -9.03 7.77
C GLU A 39 -8.92 -9.84 9.03
N ASN A 40 -9.60 -10.96 9.28
CA ASN A 40 -9.44 -11.79 10.48
C ASN A 40 -8.28 -12.81 10.43
N ARG A 41 -7.33 -12.68 9.49
CA ARG A 41 -6.21 -13.64 9.34
C ARG A 41 -5.27 -13.56 10.54
N THR A 42 -4.97 -14.72 11.15
CA THR A 42 -4.18 -14.83 12.38
C THR A 42 -2.72 -14.40 12.27
N MET A 43 -2.15 -14.43 11.05
CA MET A 43 -0.76 -14.02 10.81
C MET A 43 -0.56 -12.50 10.76
N VAL A 44 -1.64 -11.71 10.71
CA VAL A 44 -1.58 -10.25 10.71
C VAL A 44 -1.71 -9.75 12.15
N LYS A 45 -0.64 -9.16 12.69
CA LYS A 45 -0.67 -8.55 14.03
C LYS A 45 -1.00 -7.06 13.98
N ASP A 46 -0.57 -6.36 12.93
CA ASP A 46 -0.95 -4.97 12.68
C ASP A 46 -1.74 -4.85 11.36
N SER A 47 -3.03 -4.60 11.49
CA SER A 47 -3.95 -4.44 10.36
C SER A 47 -3.76 -3.12 9.61
N ASN A 48 -3.12 -2.11 10.19
CA ASN A 48 -3.01 -0.80 9.56
C ASN A 48 -2.17 -0.84 8.28
N TYR A 49 -1.19 -1.73 8.23
CA TYR A 49 -0.20 -1.80 7.14
C TYR A 49 -0.31 -3.08 6.28
N ALA A 50 -1.18 -4.01 6.67
CA ALA A 50 -1.39 -5.24 5.92
C ALA A 50 -2.27 -5.03 4.68
N ILE A 51 -2.01 -5.84 3.64
CA ILE A 51 -2.89 -5.95 2.47
C ILE A 51 -3.98 -6.96 2.77
N PHE A 52 -5.24 -6.57 2.58
CA PHE A 52 -6.42 -7.41 2.68
C PHE A 52 -7.15 -7.52 1.34
N CYS A 53 -8.13 -8.42 1.30
CA CYS A 53 -9.01 -8.66 0.16
C CYS A 53 -10.47 -8.55 0.58
N ALA A 54 -11.31 -8.04 -0.32
CA ALA A 54 -12.76 -8.08 -0.22
C ALA A 54 -13.38 -8.72 -1.47
N ASN A 55 -14.58 -9.27 -1.32
CA ASN A 55 -15.41 -9.70 -2.44
C ASN A 55 -16.04 -8.51 -3.19
N LYS A 56 -16.45 -7.47 -2.48
CA LYS A 56 -17.07 -6.27 -3.06
C LYS A 56 -16.89 -5.03 -2.21
N LEU A 57 -16.81 -3.87 -2.87
CA LEU A 57 -16.62 -2.56 -2.26
C LEU A 57 -17.31 -1.48 -3.12
N LEU A 58 -17.76 -0.39 -2.49
CA LEU A 58 -18.20 0.81 -3.20
C LEU A 58 -16.99 1.71 -3.51
N VAL A 59 -16.87 2.21 -4.74
CA VAL A 59 -15.84 3.19 -5.11
C VAL A 59 -16.32 4.59 -4.75
N VAL A 60 -15.62 5.25 -3.82
CA VAL A 60 -16.05 6.53 -3.24
C VAL A 60 -15.32 7.69 -3.88
N GLU A 61 -14.00 7.57 -4.02
CA GLU A 61 -13.15 8.63 -4.57
C GLU A 61 -11.92 8.02 -5.24
N ILE A 62 -11.39 8.69 -6.26
CA ILE A 62 -10.13 8.31 -6.91
C ILE A 62 -9.31 9.57 -7.09
N PHE A 63 -8.14 9.63 -6.44
CA PHE A 63 -7.32 10.84 -6.43
C PHE A 63 -5.85 10.56 -6.72
N ASN A 64 -5.18 11.53 -7.34
CA ASN A 64 -3.77 11.45 -7.73
C ASN A 64 -2.86 11.56 -6.48
N LYS A 65 -1.88 10.67 -6.35
CA LYS A 65 -0.96 10.63 -5.21
C LYS A 65 -0.07 11.87 -5.09
N LEU A 66 0.33 12.47 -6.20
CA LEU A 66 1.16 13.67 -6.18
C LEU A 66 0.34 14.93 -6.02
N VAL A 67 -0.82 14.94 -6.66
CA VAL A 67 -1.67 16.10 -6.80
C VAL A 67 -3.03 15.75 -6.21
N PRO A 68 -3.17 15.70 -4.87
CA PRO A 68 -4.32 15.05 -4.23
C PRO A 68 -5.65 15.75 -4.49
N TYR A 69 -5.67 16.98 -4.97
CA TYR A 69 -6.88 17.65 -5.44
C TYR A 69 -7.32 17.23 -6.86
N GLU A 70 -6.45 16.58 -7.64
CA GLU A 70 -6.82 15.99 -8.92
C GLU A 70 -7.53 14.65 -8.70
N THR A 71 -8.84 14.65 -8.94
CA THR A 71 -9.68 13.45 -8.89
C THR A 71 -10.11 13.01 -10.29
N ILE A 72 -10.35 11.71 -10.45
CA ILE A 72 -10.91 11.15 -11.68
C ILE A 72 -12.14 10.30 -11.37
N ASN A 73 -13.03 10.14 -12.34
CA ASN A 73 -14.23 9.32 -12.15
C ASN A 73 -13.98 7.83 -12.39
N LYS A 74 -12.92 7.45 -13.09
CA LYS A 74 -12.71 6.08 -13.55
C LYS A 74 -11.24 5.73 -13.76
N ILE A 75 -10.83 4.55 -13.30
CA ILE A 75 -9.50 3.98 -13.57
C ILE A 75 -9.58 2.47 -13.79
N SER A 76 -8.78 1.94 -14.71
CA SER A 76 -8.66 0.50 -14.92
C SER A 76 -7.31 0.01 -14.41
N ASN A 77 -7.35 -1.00 -13.54
CA ASN A 77 -6.17 -1.75 -13.14
C ASN A 77 -5.98 -2.92 -14.11
N LYS A 78 -4.98 -2.84 -14.98
CA LYS A 78 -4.54 -3.94 -15.82
C LYS A 78 -3.57 -4.81 -15.03
N SER A 79 -4.10 -5.75 -14.25
CA SER A 79 -3.29 -6.83 -13.68
C SER A 79 -3.32 -8.02 -14.63
N PHE A 80 -2.21 -8.78 -14.70
CA PHE A 80 -2.08 -9.98 -15.54
C PHE A 80 -3.23 -10.98 -15.36
N LEU A 81 -3.87 -10.96 -14.18
CA LEU A 81 -4.87 -11.95 -13.78
C LEU A 81 -6.30 -11.41 -13.74
N ASN A 82 -6.47 -10.09 -13.57
CA ASN A 82 -7.78 -9.47 -13.44
C ASN A 82 -7.73 -8.03 -13.97
N ASN A 83 -8.42 -7.79 -15.08
CA ASN A 83 -8.73 -6.43 -15.52
C ASN A 83 -9.93 -5.93 -14.74
N MET A 84 -9.70 -5.02 -13.79
CA MET A 84 -10.76 -4.44 -12.98
C MET A 84 -10.85 -2.95 -13.23
N THR A 85 -12.08 -2.46 -13.41
CA THR A 85 -12.36 -1.04 -13.60
C THR A 85 -13.08 -0.50 -12.38
N TYR A 86 -12.53 0.58 -11.83
CA TYR A 86 -13.05 1.29 -10.67
C TYR A 86 -13.71 2.55 -11.19
N GLU A 87 -14.96 2.78 -10.83
CA GLU A 87 -15.74 3.94 -11.28
C GLU A 87 -16.47 4.55 -10.08
N LYS A 88 -16.27 5.83 -9.83
CA LYS A 88 -16.83 6.56 -8.69
C LYS A 88 -18.35 6.38 -8.61
N GLY A 89 -18.85 6.01 -7.43
CA GLY A 89 -20.26 5.71 -7.17
C GLY A 89 -20.70 4.31 -7.59
N LYS A 90 -19.81 3.45 -8.12
CA LYS A 90 -20.14 2.07 -8.50
C LYS A 90 -19.60 1.06 -7.49
N ILE A 91 -20.36 -0.01 -7.30
CA ILE A 91 -19.91 -1.20 -6.58
C ILE A 91 -19.04 -2.02 -7.53
N ILE A 92 -17.85 -2.36 -7.06
CA ILE A 92 -16.98 -3.35 -7.69
C ILE A 92 -17.16 -4.68 -6.97
N GLU A 93 -17.16 -5.78 -7.72
CA GLU A 93 -17.37 -7.12 -7.19
C GLU A 93 -16.53 -8.15 -7.95
N VAL A 94 -15.97 -9.12 -7.22
CA VAL A 94 -15.27 -10.27 -7.80
C VAL A 94 -16.17 -11.51 -7.77
N LYS A 95 -16.30 -12.18 -8.93
CA LYS A 95 -17.18 -13.36 -9.09
C LYS A 95 -16.74 -14.59 -8.30
N LYS A 96 -15.44 -14.71 -7.97
CA LYS A 96 -14.86 -15.87 -7.28
C LYS A 96 -13.96 -15.38 -6.16
N PHE A 97 -14.56 -15.11 -5.01
CA PHE A 97 -13.85 -14.81 -3.78
C PHE A 97 -13.61 -16.08 -2.98
N ASP A 98 -12.34 -16.44 -2.77
CA ASP A 98 -11.93 -17.60 -1.98
C ASP A 98 -11.10 -17.13 -0.79
N HIS A 99 -11.78 -16.84 0.32
CA HIS A 99 -11.14 -16.28 1.51
C HIS A 99 -10.05 -17.20 2.08
N TRP A 100 -10.26 -18.52 2.06
CA TRP A 100 -9.30 -19.52 2.56
C TRP A 100 -7.99 -19.51 1.77
N LYS A 101 -8.04 -19.38 0.44
CA LYS A 101 -6.82 -19.27 -0.37
C LYS A 101 -6.03 -17.98 -0.12
N THR A 102 -6.72 -16.91 0.26
CA THR A 102 -6.07 -15.62 0.57
C THR A 102 -5.49 -15.56 1.99
N GLU A 103 -5.79 -16.53 2.84
CA GLU A 103 -5.27 -16.60 4.21
C GLU A 103 -3.78 -16.97 4.24
N TYR A 104 -3.38 -17.97 3.44
CA TYR A 104 -2.05 -18.58 3.53
C TYR A 104 -1.06 -18.12 2.45
N ASN A 105 -1.54 -17.50 1.37
CA ASN A 105 -0.67 -17.18 0.24
C ASN A 105 -0.96 -15.80 -0.37
N MET A 106 -0.06 -14.85 -0.14
CA MET A 106 -0.14 -13.49 -0.72
C MET A 106 -0.17 -13.48 -2.25
N SER A 107 0.34 -14.51 -2.94
CA SER A 107 0.22 -14.58 -4.42
C SER A 107 -1.22 -14.81 -4.90
N TYR A 108 -2.13 -15.21 -4.01
CA TYR A 108 -3.55 -15.43 -4.29
C TYR A 108 -4.39 -14.18 -3.98
N VAL A 109 -3.89 -13.28 -3.13
CA VAL A 109 -4.51 -11.98 -2.81
C VAL A 109 -4.76 -11.20 -4.11
N ASP A 110 -3.78 -11.11 -5.01
CA ASP A 110 -3.92 -10.48 -6.33
C ASP A 110 -4.86 -11.21 -7.32
N LYS A 111 -5.21 -12.47 -7.05
CA LYS A 111 -6.00 -13.32 -7.96
C LYS A 111 -7.49 -13.38 -7.63
N TYR A 112 -7.85 -13.37 -6.35
CA TYR A 112 -9.20 -13.76 -5.93
C TYR A 112 -9.99 -12.67 -5.22
N GLY A 113 -9.44 -11.45 -5.07
CA GLY A 113 -10.12 -10.38 -4.34
C GLY A 113 -9.77 -8.97 -4.79
N ILE A 114 -10.52 -8.02 -4.26
CA ILE A 114 -10.22 -6.61 -4.37
C ILE A 114 -9.21 -6.25 -3.27
N ASN A 115 -7.98 -5.96 -3.65
CA ASN A 115 -6.93 -5.68 -2.66
C ASN A 115 -6.95 -4.25 -2.15
N TYR A 116 -6.86 -4.09 -0.83
CA TYR A 116 -6.86 -2.81 -0.15
C TYR A 116 -6.01 -2.85 1.14
N TYR A 117 -5.85 -1.67 1.72
CA TYR A 117 -5.27 -1.38 3.02
C TYR A 117 -6.32 -0.75 3.93
N ASN A 118 -6.26 -1.00 5.23
CA ASN A 118 -7.15 -0.35 6.20
C ASN A 118 -6.79 1.13 6.43
N THR A 119 -5.56 1.53 6.13
CA THR A 119 -5.13 2.92 6.28
C THR A 119 -4.60 3.51 4.97
N LEU A 120 -4.69 4.83 4.88
CA LEU A 120 -4.34 5.56 3.66
C LEU A 120 -2.84 5.54 3.35
N GLU A 121 -2.02 5.58 4.39
CA GLU A 121 -0.58 5.72 4.28
C GLU A 121 0.11 4.58 3.49
N PRO A 122 -0.08 3.29 3.80
CA PRO A 122 0.50 2.22 2.99
C PRO A 122 -0.06 2.18 1.56
N ALA A 123 -1.33 2.53 1.36
CA ALA A 123 -1.91 2.61 0.01
C ALA A 123 -1.24 3.72 -0.83
N TYR A 124 -0.89 4.83 -0.20
CA TYR A 124 -0.16 5.92 -0.83
C TYR A 124 1.22 5.47 -1.32
N TYR A 125 2.05 4.93 -0.43
CA TYR A 125 3.43 4.57 -0.73
C TYR A 125 3.59 3.33 -1.60
N HIS A 126 2.60 2.43 -1.65
CA HIS A 126 2.67 1.20 -2.44
C HIS A 126 2.97 1.45 -3.92
N LYS A 127 4.13 0.94 -4.38
CA LYS A 127 4.65 1.03 -5.78
C LYS A 127 4.73 2.46 -6.32
N LEU A 128 4.94 3.44 -5.44
CA LEU A 128 4.96 4.86 -5.82
C LEU A 128 6.12 5.19 -6.76
N ASN A 129 7.28 4.57 -6.55
CA ASN A 129 8.49 4.66 -7.38
C ASN A 129 8.30 4.21 -8.84
N LYS A 130 7.24 3.46 -9.17
CA LYS A 130 6.96 3.07 -10.56
C LYS A 130 6.38 4.20 -11.41
N TYR A 131 5.96 5.29 -10.77
CA TYR A 131 5.22 6.38 -11.42
C TYR A 131 5.81 7.75 -11.13
N ILE A 132 6.81 7.83 -10.25
CA ILE A 132 7.37 9.07 -9.74
C ILE A 132 8.86 8.85 -9.56
N ASP A 133 9.64 9.64 -10.30
CA ASP A 133 11.09 9.50 -10.37
C ASP A 133 11.79 10.06 -9.13
N ASN A 134 11.23 11.11 -8.53
CA ASN A 134 11.75 11.79 -7.35
C ASN A 134 10.83 11.54 -6.16
N VAL A 135 11.11 10.49 -5.39
CA VAL A 135 10.21 10.06 -4.32
C VAL A 135 10.90 9.27 -3.22
N GLN A 136 10.43 9.44 -1.99
CA GLN A 136 10.71 8.51 -0.90
C GLN A 136 9.53 7.55 -0.71
N ILE A 137 9.81 6.25 -0.71
CA ILE A 137 8.85 5.20 -0.37
C ILE A 137 9.15 4.63 1.02
N LYS A 138 8.11 4.10 1.65
CA LYS A 138 8.17 3.45 2.95
C LYS A 138 7.45 2.11 2.87
N ASN A 139 8.03 1.09 3.50
CA ASN A 139 7.39 -0.21 3.72
C ASN A 139 7.40 -0.53 5.21
N TRP A 140 6.45 -1.36 5.66
CA TRP A 140 6.25 -1.68 7.07
C TRP A 140 6.20 -3.18 7.30
N TYR A 141 6.62 -3.59 8.50
CA TYR A 141 6.35 -4.93 8.99
C TYR A 141 4.88 -5.05 9.38
N THR A 142 4.16 -6.00 8.80
CA THR A 142 2.76 -6.29 9.14
C THR A 142 2.59 -6.93 10.52
N THR A 143 3.69 -7.36 11.14
CA THR A 143 3.71 -7.98 12.47
C THR A 143 3.83 -6.98 13.61
N THR A 144 4.35 -5.78 13.34
CA THR A 144 4.65 -4.77 14.37
C THR A 144 4.18 -3.36 14.00
N GLY A 145 3.89 -3.12 12.72
CA GLY A 145 3.61 -1.77 12.21
C GLY A 145 4.83 -0.86 12.15
N THR A 146 6.02 -1.36 12.49
CA THR A 146 7.26 -0.58 12.38
C THR A 146 7.69 -0.45 10.93
N ILE A 147 8.35 0.66 10.59
CA ILE A 147 8.94 0.85 9.27
C ILE A 147 10.01 -0.23 9.08
N ALA A 148 9.87 -1.02 8.02
CA ALA A 148 10.83 -2.04 7.64
C ALA A 148 11.95 -1.44 6.79
N GLU A 149 11.59 -0.55 5.87
CA GLU A 149 12.55 0.13 5.00
C GLU A 149 12.03 1.46 4.46
N THR A 150 12.96 2.34 4.13
CA THR A 150 12.76 3.56 3.37
C THR A 150 13.70 3.53 2.17
N ILE A 151 13.18 3.98 1.02
CA ILE A 151 13.95 4.02 -0.22
C ILE A 151 13.71 5.37 -0.87
N THR A 152 14.77 6.11 -1.16
CA THR A 152 14.68 7.40 -1.86
C THR A 152 15.18 7.25 -3.28
N TYR A 153 14.38 7.72 -4.22
CA TYR A 153 14.68 7.78 -5.65
C TYR A 153 14.88 9.22 -6.10
N GLU A 154 15.88 9.44 -6.96
CA GLU A 154 16.06 10.66 -7.74
C GLU A 154 16.19 10.31 -9.22
N ASN A 155 15.40 10.95 -10.08
CA ASN A 155 15.34 10.68 -11.51
C ASN A 155 15.19 9.18 -11.83
N GLY A 156 14.40 8.46 -11.02
CA GLY A 156 14.14 7.03 -11.16
C GLY A 156 15.26 6.12 -10.64
N THR A 157 16.37 6.67 -10.18
CA THR A 157 17.51 5.93 -9.62
C THR A 157 17.45 5.95 -8.10
N MET A 158 17.65 4.79 -7.47
CA MET A 158 17.71 4.69 -6.01
C MET A 158 19.00 5.36 -5.52
N ILE A 159 18.87 6.36 -4.64
CA ILE A 159 20.01 7.10 -4.08
C ILE A 159 20.25 6.81 -2.60
N ASN A 160 19.23 6.39 -1.85
CA ASN A 160 19.34 6.02 -0.45
C ASN A 160 18.44 4.83 -0.12
N TYR A 161 18.93 3.97 0.75
CA TYR A 161 18.23 2.82 1.31
C TYR A 161 18.51 2.72 2.81
N GLU A 162 17.45 2.61 3.61
CA GLU A 162 17.57 2.29 5.03
C GLU A 162 16.61 1.15 5.38
N SER A 163 17.02 0.28 6.29
CA SER A 163 16.15 -0.76 6.86
C SER A 163 16.30 -0.86 8.37
N TRP A 164 15.22 -1.32 9.03
CA TRP A 164 15.13 -1.52 10.47
C TRP A 164 14.62 -2.92 10.78
N ASP A 165 14.84 -3.39 12.00
CA ASP A 165 14.25 -4.62 12.51
C ASP A 165 12.81 -4.40 13.02
N THR A 166 12.18 -5.47 13.49
CA THR A 166 10.82 -5.41 14.04
C THR A 166 10.71 -4.57 15.31
N ASN A 167 11.81 -4.26 15.99
CA ASN A 167 11.86 -3.40 17.17
C ASN A 167 12.18 -1.94 16.82
N GLY A 168 12.41 -1.63 15.54
CA GLY A 168 12.76 -0.29 15.07
C GLY A 168 14.26 0.03 15.20
N ALA A 169 15.13 -0.94 15.48
CA ALA A 169 16.58 -0.73 15.43
C ALA A 169 17.06 -0.76 13.98
N LYS A 170 17.89 0.21 13.58
CA LYS A 170 18.44 0.28 12.22
C LYS A 170 19.32 -0.95 11.95
N ILE A 171 19.14 -1.62 10.82
CA ILE A 171 19.92 -2.80 10.37
C ILE A 171 20.89 -2.41 9.26
N THR A 172 20.44 -1.62 8.28
CA THR A 172 21.25 -1.28 7.10
C THR A 172 21.04 0.17 6.72
N GLU A 173 22.10 0.80 6.23
CA GLU A 173 22.08 2.09 5.56
C GLU A 173 22.99 2.03 4.34
N ALA A 174 22.50 2.48 3.19
CA ALA A 174 23.28 2.56 1.96
C ALA A 174 22.94 3.82 1.17
N SER A 175 23.95 4.40 0.53
CA SER A 175 23.78 5.48 -0.44
C SER A 175 24.47 5.15 -1.75
N TYR A 176 23.91 5.67 -2.83
CA TYR A 176 24.31 5.37 -4.20
C TYR A 176 24.49 6.65 -5.00
N ASP A 177 25.39 6.62 -5.97
CA ASP A 177 25.54 7.70 -6.94
C ASP A 177 24.46 7.64 -8.02
N LYS A 178 24.52 8.56 -8.99
CA LYS A 178 23.55 8.64 -10.09
C LYS A 178 23.61 7.47 -11.07
N ASN A 179 24.68 6.67 -11.05
CA ASN A 179 24.82 5.46 -11.85
C ASN A 179 24.33 4.21 -11.10
N GLY A 180 23.99 4.36 -9.81
CA GLY A 180 23.63 3.26 -8.94
C GLY A 180 24.83 2.59 -8.27
N ASP A 181 26.02 3.18 -8.37
CA ASP A 181 27.22 2.68 -7.70
C ASP A 181 27.19 3.03 -6.21
N ILE A 182 27.63 2.11 -5.36
CA ILE A 182 27.61 2.28 -3.90
C ILE A 182 28.61 3.36 -3.49
N ILE A 183 28.12 4.41 -2.84
CA ILE A 183 28.95 5.44 -2.18
C ILE A 183 29.24 5.02 -0.73
N LYS A 184 28.21 4.55 -0.02
CA LYS A 184 28.29 4.16 1.39
C LYS A 184 27.45 2.90 1.62
N PHE A 185 27.97 2.00 2.46
CA PHE A 185 27.21 0.85 2.96
C PHE A 185 27.61 0.53 4.39
N GLU A 186 26.64 0.55 5.30
CA GLU A 186 26.79 0.20 6.71
C GLU A 186 25.76 -0.85 7.11
N ARG A 187 26.21 -1.84 7.89
CA ARG A 187 25.36 -2.85 8.50
C ARG A 187 25.55 -2.85 10.01
N TYR A 188 24.43 -2.78 10.70
CA TYR A 188 24.34 -2.71 12.15
C TYR A 188 23.94 -4.08 12.69
N TYR A 189 24.68 -4.57 13.66
CA TYR A 189 24.38 -5.82 14.35
C TYR A 189 23.97 -5.47 15.77
N ASN A 190 22.73 -5.81 16.14
CA ASN A 190 22.33 -5.80 17.53
C ASN A 190 23.09 -6.92 18.23
N VAL A 191 24.10 -6.54 19.02
CA VAL A 191 24.75 -7.47 19.94
C VAL A 191 23.78 -7.64 21.10
N SER A 192 22.94 -8.67 21.02
CA SER A 192 22.10 -9.08 22.14
C SER A 192 23.03 -9.40 23.33
N THR A 193 22.93 -8.62 24.40
CA THR A 193 23.55 -8.94 25.70
C THR A 193 22.56 -9.71 26.56
#